data_AF-A0A352Y3Y7-F1
#
_entry.id   AF-A0A352Y3Y7-F1
#
_cell.length_a   1.000
_cell.length_b   1.000
_cell.length_c   1.000
_cell.angle_alpha   90.00
_cell.angle_beta   90.00
_cell.angle_gamma   90.00
#
_symmetry.space_group_name_H-M   'P 1'
#
loop_
_entity.id
_entity.type
_entity.pdbx_description
1 polymer ?
#
loop_
_entity_poly.entity_id
_entity_poly.type
_entity_poly.pdbx_seq_one_letter_code
_entity_poly.pdbx_strand_id
1 'polypeptide(L)'
;MTLDISLTGLTTARLHALIDGFSGKRLLVIGDMVADEYLIGNPTRIAREAPILILELSEERIVPGGATNVAVNARTLSSDVF
;
A
#
# COMPACT_ATOMS: atom_id res chain seq x y z
N MET A 1 14.74 13.12 -0.31
CA MET A 1 13.71 13.95 0.34
C MET A 1 13.38 13.31 1.67
N THR A 2 14.13 13.63 2.71
CA THR A 2 13.85 13.17 4.08
C THR A 2 12.73 14.03 4.64
N LEU A 3 11.58 13.42 4.91
CA LEU A 3 10.52 14.05 5.68
C LEU A 3 11.00 14.16 7.13
N ASP A 4 11.40 15.37 7.54
CA ASP A 4 11.60 15.70 8.95
C ASP A 4 10.23 15.75 9.63
N ILE A 5 9.73 14.59 10.04
CA ILE A 5 8.50 14.49 10.82
C ILE A 5 8.88 14.62 12.30
N SER A 6 9.01 15.86 12.76
CA SER A 6 9.06 16.15 14.17
C SER A 6 7.73 15.73 14.82
N LEU A 7 7.75 14.62 15.58
CA LEU A 7 6.54 14.02 16.19
C LEU A 7 6.02 14.80 17.41
N THR A 8 6.72 15.84 17.84
CA THR A 8 6.46 16.59 19.09
C THR A 8 5.20 17.45 19.07
N GLY A 9 4.37 17.40 18.01
CA GLY A 9 3.09 18.13 17.89
C GLY A 9 1.89 17.29 17.45
N LEU A 10 2.03 15.96 17.36
CA LEU A 10 0.97 15.07 16.90
C LEU A 10 0.06 14.65 18.06
N THR A 11 -0.98 15.45 18.30
CA THR A 11 -2.08 15.05 19.18
C THR A 11 -3.10 14.20 18.41
N THR A 12 -3.85 13.35 19.12
CA THR A 12 -4.95 12.57 18.53
C THR A 12 -5.96 13.47 17.82
N ALA A 13 -6.30 14.63 18.41
CA ALA A 13 -7.18 15.61 17.79
C ALA A 13 -6.63 16.15 16.47
N ARG A 14 -5.31 16.42 16.41
CA ARG A 14 -4.66 16.87 15.18
C ARG A 14 -4.67 15.80 14.10
N LEU A 15 -4.44 14.53 14.47
CA LEU A 15 -4.52 13.40 13.55
C LEU A 15 -5.92 13.23 12.95
N HIS A 16 -6.97 13.30 13.77
CA HIS A 16 -8.34 13.28 13.28
C HIS A 16 -8.62 14.45 12.32
N ALA A 17 -8.23 15.67 12.69
CA ALA A 17 -8.43 16.83 11.83
C ALA A 17 -7.69 16.72 10.47
N LEU A 18 -6.54 16.04 10.44
CA LEU A 18 -5.83 15.77 9.19
C LEU A 18 -6.58 14.76 8.32
N ILE A 19 -7.09 13.66 8.91
CA ILE A 19 -7.90 12.65 8.21
C ILE A 19 -9.19 13.29 7.66
N ASP A 20 -9.92 14.03 8.48
CA ASP A 20 -11.16 14.71 8.09
C ASP A 20 -10.90 15.72 6.95
N GLY A 21 -9.70 16.31 6.93
CA GLY A 21 -9.27 17.26 5.91
C GLY A 21 -9.16 16.69 4.49
N PHE A 22 -9.14 15.36 4.31
CA PHE A 22 -9.13 14.72 2.98
C PHE A 22 -10.51 14.67 2.32
N SER A 23 -11.59 14.70 3.10
CA SER A 23 -12.94 14.55 2.58
C SER A 23 -13.28 15.64 1.56
N GLY A 24 -13.71 15.25 0.36
CA GLY A 24 -14.08 16.16 -0.73
C GLY A 24 -12.91 16.92 -1.37
N LYS A 25 -11.65 16.60 -1.02
CA LYS A 25 -10.48 17.15 -1.71
C LYS A 25 -10.34 16.51 -3.09
N ARG A 26 -10.06 17.33 -4.10
CA ARG A 26 -9.75 16.86 -5.45
C ARG A 26 -8.24 16.64 -5.58
N LEU A 27 -7.82 15.41 -5.84
CA LEU A 27 -6.42 15.03 -5.99
C LEU A 27 -6.19 14.43 -7.38
N LEU A 28 -5.17 14.91 -8.09
CA LEU A 28 -4.66 14.27 -9.31
C LEU A 28 -3.41 13.48 -8.95
N VAL A 29 -3.40 12.19 -9.23
CA VAL A 29 -2.24 11.33 -8.94
C VAL A 29 -1.47 11.04 -10.23
N ILE A 30 -0.21 11.44 -10.27
CA ILE A 30 0.68 11.24 -11.44
C ILE A 30 1.84 10.36 -11.01
N GLY A 31 2.02 9.26 -11.72
CA GLY A 31 3.12 8.33 -11.52
C GLY A 31 2.83 6.98 -12.15
N ASP A 32 3.70 6.00 -11.88
CA ASP A 32 3.61 4.69 -12.50
C ASP A 32 2.45 3.87 -11.91
N MET A 33 1.64 3.31 -12.81
CA MET A 33 0.61 2.34 -12.48
C MET A 33 1.20 0.94 -12.48
N VAL A 34 1.25 0.33 -11.30
CA VAL A 34 1.80 -1.01 -11.07
C VAL A 34 0.78 -1.81 -10.27
N ALA A 35 0.74 -3.12 -10.48
CA ALA A 35 -0.01 -4.05 -9.65
C ALA A 35 0.98 -4.90 -8.86
N ASP A 36 0.81 -4.94 -7.54
CA ASP A 36 1.62 -5.77 -6.65
C ASP A 36 0.93 -7.14 -6.52
N GLU A 37 1.61 -8.18 -6.97
CA GLU A 37 1.12 -9.57 -6.93
C GLU A 37 1.74 -10.32 -5.75
N TYR A 38 0.88 -10.90 -4.93
CA TYR A 38 1.25 -11.71 -3.77
C TYR A 38 0.87 -13.16 -4.02
N LEU A 39 1.89 -14.01 -4.18
CA LEU A 39 1.77 -15.46 -4.20
C LEU A 39 2.11 -16.01 -2.82
N ILE A 40 1.10 -16.49 -2.11
CA ILE A 40 1.22 -17.02 -0.75
C ILE A 40 1.16 -18.53 -0.85
N GLY A 41 2.19 -19.22 -0.37
CA GLY A 41 2.24 -20.67 -0.38
C GLY A 41 2.96 -21.24 0.83
N ASN A 42 2.61 -22.49 1.17
CA ASN A 42 3.23 -23.21 2.27
C ASN A 42 4.44 -24.01 1.77
N PRO A 43 5.58 -23.99 2.47
CA PRO A 43 6.75 -24.77 2.06
C PRO A 43 6.46 -26.26 2.21
N THR A 44 6.69 -27.02 1.14
CA THR A 44 6.45 -28.48 1.12
C THR A 44 7.74 -29.28 1.19
N ARG A 45 8.79 -28.84 0.48
CA ARG A 45 10.10 -29.49 0.44
C ARG A 45 11.17 -28.55 -0.13
N ILE A 46 12.42 -28.97 -0.01
CA ILE A 46 13.57 -28.37 -0.72
C ILE A 46 13.72 -29.10 -2.07
N ALA A 47 14.03 -28.35 -3.14
CA ALA A 47 14.30 -28.93 -4.45
C ALA A 47 15.55 -29.82 -4.45
N ARG A 48 15.59 -30.84 -5.32
CA ARG A 48 16.74 -31.77 -5.39
C ARG A 48 17.87 -31.20 -6.24
N GLU A 49 17.54 -30.31 -7.18
CA GLU A 49 18.41 -29.75 -8.21
C GLU A 49 19.17 -28.52 -7.72
N ALA A 50 18.65 -27.81 -6.73
CA ALA A 50 19.23 -26.58 -6.16
C ALA A 50 18.66 -26.31 -4.75
N PRO A 51 19.35 -25.51 -3.90
CA PRO A 51 18.89 -25.19 -2.54
C PRO A 51 17.77 -24.12 -2.54
N ILE A 52 16.66 -24.42 -3.19
CA ILE A 52 15.46 -23.56 -3.26
C ILE A 52 14.24 -24.28 -2.69
N LEU A 53 13.29 -23.51 -2.15
CA LEU A 53 12.04 -24.04 -1.59
C LEU A 53 11.00 -24.27 -2.68
N ILE A 54 10.27 -25.38 -2.56
CA ILE A 54 9.07 -25.65 -3.34
C ILE A 54 7.87 -25.32 -2.45
N LEU A 55 7.08 -24.35 -2.89
CA LEU A 55 5.86 -23.94 -2.20
C LEU A 55 4.64 -24.56 -2.88
N GLU A 56 3.67 -25.00 -2.08
CA GLU A 56 2.30 -25.26 -2.55
C GLU A 56 1.51 -23.95 -2.42
N LEU A 57 1.07 -23.40 -3.57
CA LEU A 57 0.34 -22.14 -3.61
C LEU A 57 -1.00 -22.31 -2.88
N SER A 58 -1.25 -21.46 -1.89
CA SER A 58 -2.50 -21.44 -1.12
C SER A 58 -3.39 -20.25 -1.44
N GLU A 59 -2.79 -19.13 -1.83
CA GLU A 59 -3.53 -17.90 -2.11
C GLU A 59 -2.76 -17.00 -3.08
N GLU A 60 -3.52 -16.30 -3.91
CA GLU A 60 -3.03 -15.26 -4.81
C GLU A 60 -3.84 -13.98 -4.57
N ARG A 61 -3.15 -12.85 -4.45
CA ARG A 61 -3.79 -11.53 -4.36
C ARG A 61 -3.07 -10.54 -5.24
N ILE A 62 -3.84 -9.78 -6.01
CA ILE A 62 -3.34 -8.65 -6.78
C ILE A 62 -3.89 -7.38 -6.13
N VAL A 63 -3.01 -6.45 -5.78
CA VAL A 63 -3.39 -5.17 -5.19
C VAL A 63 -2.77 -4.00 -5.96
N PRO A 64 -3.36 -2.80 -5.85
CA PRO A 64 -2.79 -1.59 -6.44
C PRO A 64 -1.41 -1.28 -5.86
N GLY A 65 -0.40 -1.13 -6.72
CA GLY A 65 0.95 -0.74 -6.38
C GLY A 65 1.28 0.68 -6.87
N GLY A 66 2.45 1.19 -6.51
CA GLY A 66 2.96 2.49 -6.99
C GLY A 66 1.95 3.64 -6.82
N ALA A 67 1.71 4.40 -7.90
CA ALA A 67 0.79 5.53 -7.89
C ALA A 67 -0.66 5.12 -7.64
N THR A 68 -1.06 3.90 -8.02
CA THR A 68 -2.43 3.42 -7.79
C THR A 68 -2.72 3.14 -6.31
N ASN A 69 -1.73 2.72 -5.53
CA ASN A 69 -1.88 2.62 -4.06
C ASN A 69 -2.16 3.99 -3.43
N VAL A 70 -1.46 5.04 -3.88
CA VAL A 70 -1.70 6.42 -3.41
C VAL A 70 -3.12 6.87 -3.74
N ALA A 71 -3.57 6.62 -4.97
CA ALA A 71 -4.93 6.92 -5.41
C ALA A 71 -5.99 6.20 -4.55
N VAL A 72 -5.81 4.90 -4.27
CA VAL A 72 -6.74 4.13 -3.43
C VAL A 72 -6.76 4.62 -1.99
N ASN A 73 -5.61 4.92 -1.40
CA ASN A 73 -5.54 5.47 -0.04
C ASN A 73 -6.25 6.82 0.06
N ALA A 74 -6.00 7.73 -0.88
CA ALA A 74 -6.69 9.03 -0.93
C ALA A 74 -8.21 8.87 -1.10
N ARG A 75 -8.66 7.96 -1.98
CA ARG A 75 -10.09 7.65 -2.14
C ARG A 75 -10.71 7.08 -0.87
N THR A 76 -9.99 6.22 -0.15
CA THR A 76 -10.44 5.64 1.13
C THR A 76 -10.65 6.72 2.20
N LEU A 77 -9.86 7.80 2.14
CA LEU A 77 -10.02 8.99 2.98
C LEU A 77 -11.09 9.98 2.44
N SER A 78 -11.98 9.51 1.55
CA SER A 78 -13.09 10.29 0.98
C SER A 78 -12.68 11.46 0.08
N SER A 79 -11.47 11.46 -0.45
CA SER A 79 -11.09 12.39 -1.51
C SER A 79 -11.65 11.97 -2.89
N ASP A 80 -11.80 12.95 -3.77
CA ASP A 80 -12.09 12.74 -5.19
C ASP A 80 -10.77 12.67 -5.95
N VAL A 81 -10.40 11.46 -6.37
CA VAL A 81 -9.15 11.19 -7.07
C VAL A 81 -9.39 11.09 -8.58
N PHE A 82 -8.52 11.74 -9.35
CA PHE A 82 -8.50 11.79 -10.81
C PHE A 82 -7.19 11.21 -11.35
#